data_AF-A0AA95BU18-F1
#
_entry.id   AF-A0AA95BU18-F1
#
_cell.length_a   1.000
_cell.length_b   1.000
_cell.length_c   1.000
_cell.angle_alpha   90.00
_cell.angle_beta   90.00
_cell.angle_gamma   90.00
#
_symmetry.space_group_name_H-M   'P 1'
#
loop_
_entity.id
_entity.type
_entity.pdbx_description
1 polymer ?
#
loop_
_entity_poly.entity_id
_entity_poly.type
_entity_poly.pdbx_seq_one_letter_code
_entity_poly.pdbx_strand_id
1 'polypeptide(L)' 'MDNKTKEVKATEGKGYLTIKSRRQPKANIGTVEKVLEGIWRL' A
#
# COMPACT_ATOMS: atom_id res chain seq x y z
N MET A 1 12.46 -6.90 -11.36
CA MET A 1 11.24 -6.37 -10.71
C MET A 1 11.35 -4.85 -10.76
N ASP A 2 10.36 -4.14 -11.28
CA ASP A 2 10.40 -2.67 -11.31
C ASP A 2 10.48 -2.11 -9.88
N ASN A 3 11.35 -1.13 -9.64
CA ASN A 3 11.52 -0.49 -8.32
C ASN A 3 10.24 0.16 -7.76
N LYS A 4 9.16 0.22 -8.56
CA LYS A 4 7.87 0.85 -8.25
C LYS A 4 6.85 -0.13 -7.65
N THR A 5 7.10 -1.44 -7.71
CA THR A 5 6.18 -2.47 -7.19
C THR A 5 6.65 -2.94 -5.81
N LYS A 6 5.71 -3.11 -4.88
CA LYS A 6 5.95 -3.68 -3.55
C LYS A 6 5.00 -4.86 -3.36
N GLU A 7 5.55 -5.99 -2.96
CA GLU A 7 4.79 -7.21 -2.68
C GLU A 7 4.88 -7.52 -1.18
N VAL A 8 3.75 -7.86 -0.58
CA VAL A 8 3.64 -8.15 0.85
C VAL A 8 2.80 -9.40 1.02
N LYS A 9 3.30 -10.35 1.83
CA LYS A 9 2.57 -11.55 2.23
C LYS A 9 2.68 -11.69 3.75
N ALA A 10 1.60 -11.39 4.46
CA ALA A 10 1.51 -11.65 5.89
C ALA A 10 0.91 -13.05 6.10
N THR A 11 1.67 -13.97 6.67
CA THR A 11 1.20 -15.33 6.97
C THR A 11 0.49 -15.43 8.31
N GLU A 12 0.66 -14.44 9.18
CA GLU A 12 0.07 -14.35 10.51
C GLU A 12 -0.30 -12.90 10.83
N GLY A 13 -1.38 -12.71 11.60
CA GLY A 13 -1.85 -11.39 12.03
C GLY A 13 -2.58 -10.58 10.95
N LYS A 14 -3.05 -9.40 11.34
CA LYS A 14 -3.64 -8.38 10.47
C LYS A 14 -3.01 -7.04 10.79
N GLY A 15 -2.91 -6.17 9.80
CA GLY A 15 -2.33 -4.85 9.95
C GLY A 15 -2.50 -4.03 8.69
N TYR A 16 -2.03 -2.79 8.76
CA TYR A 16 -2.10 -1.86 7.66
C TYR A 16 -0.77 -1.76 6.92
N LEU A 17 -0.85 -1.72 5.60
CA LEU A 17 0.29 -1.42 4.75
C LEU A 17 0.33 0.08 4.46
N THR A 18 1.34 0.77 4.97
CA THR A 18 1.53 2.21 4.71
C THR A 18 2.44 2.41 3.50
N ILE A 19 1.98 3.19 2.52
CA ILE A 19 2.64 3.41 1.23
C ILE A 19 2.90 4.90 1.04
N LYS A 20 4.16 5.29 0.87
CA LYS A 20 4.52 6.65 0.46
C LYS A 20 4.49 6.77 -1.06
N SER A 21 3.57 7.56 -1.59
CA SER A 21 3.42 7.79 -3.03
C SER A 21 2.72 9.10 -3.30
N ARG A 22 3.22 9.88 -4.27
CA ARG A 22 2.61 11.15 -4.70
C ARG A 22 1.19 10.98 -5.24
N ARG A 23 0.91 9.88 -5.93
CA ARG A 23 -0.42 9.53 -6.48
C ARG A 23 -0.94 8.28 -5.81
N GLN A 24 -2.26 8.06 -5.86
CA GLN A 24 -2.86 6.85 -5.33
C GLN A 24 -2.20 5.60 -5.94
N PRO A 25 -1.61 4.72 -5.10
CA PRO A 25 -1.04 3.46 -5.58
C PRO A 25 -2.17 2.52 -6.01
N LYS A 26 -1.84 1.60 -6.92
CA LYS A 26 -2.74 0.53 -7.32
C LYS A 26 -2.50 -0.68 -6.43
N ALA A 27 -3.56 -1.25 -5.89
CA ALA A 27 -3.52 -2.51 -5.16
C ALA A 27 -4.31 -3.57 -5.95
N ASN A 28 -3.85 -4.83 -5.88
CA ASN A 28 -4.56 -5.96 -6.46
C ASN A 28 -5.69 -6.48 -5.54
N ILE A 29 -5.64 -6.15 -4.25
CA ILE A 29 -6.59 -6.57 -3.21
C ILE A 29 -6.86 -5.37 -2.30
N GLY A 30 -8.09 -5.26 -1.79
CA GLY A 30 -8.48 -4.25 -0.82
C GLY A 30 -8.69 -2.85 -1.41
N THR A 31 -8.91 -1.87 -0.54
CA THR A 31 -9.14 -0.47 -0.92
C THR A 31 -8.04 0.39 -0.34
N VAL A 32 -7.38 1.15 -1.22
CA VAL A 32 -6.33 2.08 -0.80
C VAL A 32 -6.97 3.37 -0.28
N GLU A 33 -6.74 3.68 0.99
CA GLU A 33 -7.23 4.86 1.69
C GLU A 33 -6.15 5.96 1.73
N LYS A 34 -6.54 7.23 1.51
CA LYS A 34 -5.63 8.36 1.70
C LYS A 34 -5.57 8.72 3.18
N VAL A 35 -4.38 8.68 3.78
CA VAL A 35 -4.19 9.07 5.18
C VAL A 35 -3.78 10.53 5.26
N LEU A 36 -2.75 10.90 4.50
CA LEU A 36 -2.19 12.25 4.42
C LEU A 36 -1.70 12.51 2.98
N GLU A 37 -1.31 13.74 2.67
CA GLU A 37 -0.71 14.05 1.39
C GLU A 37 0.55 13.20 1.16
N GLY A 38 0.56 12.43 0.07
CA GLY A 38 1.67 11.53 -0.25
C GLY A 38 1.70 10.22 0.56
N ILE A 39 0.75 9.96 1.46
CA ILE A 39 0.70 8.76 2.31
C ILE A 39 -0.64 8.04 2.16
N TRP A 40 -0.55 6.76 1.84
CA TRP A 40 -1.69 5.88 1.60
C TRP A 40 -1.65 4.67 2.51
N ARG A 41 -2.81 4.08 2.78
CA ARG A 41 -2.96 2.88 3.58
C ARG A 41 -3.77 1.83 2.81
N LEU A 42 -3.35 0.57 2.93
CA LEU A 42 -4.11 -0.59 2.48
C LEU A 42 -4.34 -1.53 3.67
#